data_AF-A0A534SBM2-F1
#
_entry.id   AF-A0A534SBM2-F1
#
_cell.length_a   1.000
_cell.length_b   1.000
_cell.length_c   1.000
_cell.angle_alpha   90.00
_cell.angle_beta   90.00
_cell.angle_gamma   90.00
#
_symmetry.space_group_name_H-M   'P 1'
#
loop_
_entity.id
_entity.type
_entity.pdbx_description
1 polymer ?
#
loop_
_entity_poly.entity_id
_entity_poly.type
_entity_poly.pdbx_seq_one_letter_code
_entity_poly.pdbx_strand_id
1 'polypeptide(L)'
;MGSDEDVERAARVSYGYGTRRTSETRGLIRYLRRHRHTTPSEMVELKFHCAMPIFVARQWIRHRSASANEYSGRYSLIPLLFYEPEPAAFQAQAASNRQGRGGAPLRELHADAVARAEAVRRLAAEQYEWLVGHD
;
A
#
# COMPACT_ATOMS: atom_id res chain seq x y z
N MET A 1 16.83 -0.68 -4.41
CA MET A 1 18.11 -1.31 -4.82
C MET A 1 17.78 -2.23 -5.97
N GLY A 2 18.61 -2.26 -7.01
CA GLY A 2 18.35 -3.03 -8.22
C GLY A 2 17.89 -2.17 -9.39
N SER A 3 18.42 -2.46 -10.58
CA SER A 3 17.97 -1.91 -11.87
C SER A 3 17.55 -3.02 -12.85
N ASP A 4 17.06 -2.64 -14.03
CA ASP A 4 16.74 -3.57 -15.12
C ASP A 4 17.96 -4.45 -15.50
N GLU A 5 19.18 -3.90 -15.42
CA GLU A 5 20.42 -4.61 -15.67
C GLU A 5 20.71 -5.71 -14.63
N ASP A 6 20.25 -5.55 -13.39
CA ASP A 6 20.41 -6.57 -12.34
C ASP A 6 19.48 -7.77 -12.60
N VAL A 7 18.25 -7.51 -13.06
CA VAL A 7 17.32 -8.55 -13.50
C VAL A 7 17.88 -9.34 -14.69
N GLU A 8 18.42 -8.64 -15.69
CA GLU A 8 19.09 -9.29 -16.82
C GLU A 8 20.29 -10.14 -16.37
N ARG A 9 21.15 -9.58 -15.50
CA ARG A 9 22.34 -10.28 -15.01
C ARG A 9 21.98 -11.55 -14.24
N ALA A 10 20.94 -11.48 -13.41
CA ALA A 10 20.42 -12.63 -12.67
C ALA A 10 19.86 -13.71 -13.60
N ALA A 11 19.08 -13.32 -14.62
CA ALA A 11 18.55 -14.25 -15.61
C ALA A 11 19.63 -14.91 -16.46
N ARG A 12 20.73 -14.20 -16.70
CA ARG A 12 21.87 -14.67 -17.50
C ARG A 12 23.00 -15.25 -16.67
N VAL A 13 22.85 -15.47 -15.37
CA VAL A 13 23.95 -15.96 -14.50
C VAL A 13 24.55 -17.30 -14.99
N SER A 14 23.79 -18.07 -15.78
CA SER A 14 24.24 -19.31 -16.43
C SER A 14 25.06 -19.10 -17.72
N TYR A 15 25.06 -17.90 -18.30
CA TYR A 15 25.78 -17.53 -19.52
C TYR A 15 26.88 -16.53 -19.16
N GLY A 16 28.15 -16.92 -19.34
CA GLY A 16 29.33 -16.14 -18.93
C GLY A 16 29.35 -14.67 -19.43
N TYR A 17 30.22 -13.87 -18.82
CA TYR A 17 30.34 -12.43 -19.08
C TYR A 17 30.72 -12.11 -20.54
N GLY A 18 30.02 -11.16 -21.17
CA GLY A 18 30.32 -10.68 -22.52
C GLY A 18 29.51 -9.43 -22.89
N THR A 19 30.19 -8.46 -23.50
CA THR A 19 29.82 -7.09 -23.94
C THR A 19 28.37 -6.91 -24.43
N ARG A 20 27.61 -5.91 -23.93
CA ARG A 20 26.14 -5.80 -24.14
C ARG A 20 25.68 -4.47 -24.73
N ARG A 21 24.55 -4.49 -25.46
CA ARG A 21 23.77 -3.30 -25.89
C ARG A 21 22.46 -3.17 -25.09
N THR A 22 22.08 -1.97 -24.69
CA THR A 22 20.88 -1.68 -23.87
C THR A 22 19.54 -2.14 -24.49
N SER A 23 19.48 -2.31 -25.82
CA SER A 23 18.28 -2.80 -26.51
C SER A 23 17.94 -4.26 -26.19
N GLU A 24 18.92 -5.06 -25.78
CA GLU A 24 18.75 -6.49 -25.46
C GLU A 24 18.09 -6.68 -24.07
N THR A 25 18.35 -5.78 -23.13
CA THR A 25 17.83 -5.80 -21.75
C THR A 25 16.30 -5.74 -21.72
N ARG A 26 15.70 -4.74 -22.41
CA ARG A 26 14.25 -4.57 -22.45
C ARG A 26 13.54 -5.76 -23.12
N GLY A 27 14.14 -6.30 -24.19
CA GLY A 27 13.61 -7.47 -24.88
C GLY A 27 13.59 -8.69 -23.97
N LEU A 28 14.68 -8.93 -23.25
CA LEU A 28 14.80 -10.01 -22.29
C LEU A 28 13.80 -9.88 -21.14
N ILE A 29 13.70 -8.71 -20.50
CA ILE A 29 12.75 -8.50 -19.39
C ILE A 29 11.31 -8.79 -19.85
N ARG A 30 10.91 -8.29 -21.02
CA ARG A 30 9.57 -8.58 -21.58
C ARG A 30 9.37 -10.07 -21.83
N TYR A 31 10.40 -10.76 -22.34
CA TYR A 31 10.36 -12.21 -22.53
C TYR A 31 10.18 -12.95 -21.20
N LEU A 32 10.95 -12.60 -20.15
CA LEU A 32 10.85 -13.19 -18.82
C LEU A 32 9.45 -13.00 -18.23
N ARG A 33 8.90 -11.78 -18.29
CA ARG A 33 7.55 -11.47 -17.79
C ARG A 33 6.46 -12.23 -18.55
N ARG A 34 6.56 -12.33 -19.89
CA ARG A 34 5.59 -13.08 -20.71
C ARG A 34 5.56 -14.56 -20.36
N HIS A 35 6.71 -15.14 -20.05
CA HIS A 35 6.84 -16.56 -19.69
C HIS A 35 6.78 -16.81 -18.17
N ARG A 36 6.40 -15.80 -17.38
CA ARG A 36 6.27 -15.88 -15.91
C ARG A 36 7.53 -16.37 -15.21
N HIS A 37 8.71 -16.12 -15.79
CA HIS A 37 9.98 -16.37 -15.10
C HIS A 37 10.27 -15.22 -14.15
N THR A 38 9.79 -15.33 -12.91
CA THR A 38 9.77 -14.22 -11.93
C THR A 38 10.99 -14.14 -11.05
N THR A 39 11.72 -15.25 -10.83
CA THR A 39 12.89 -15.30 -9.93
C THR A 39 13.96 -14.24 -10.21
N PRO A 40 14.31 -13.89 -11.47
CA PRO A 40 15.26 -12.80 -11.72
C PRO A 40 14.77 -11.43 -11.22
N SER A 41 13.45 -11.21 -11.11
CA SER A 41 12.88 -9.98 -10.58
C SER A 41 13.04 -9.85 -9.05
N GLU A 42 13.34 -10.94 -8.34
CA GLU A 42 13.55 -10.92 -6.87
C GLU A 42 14.86 -10.23 -6.48
N MET A 43 15.75 -9.96 -7.45
CA MET A 43 16.99 -9.21 -7.24
C MET A 43 16.77 -7.69 -7.15
N VAL A 44 15.53 -7.22 -7.29
CA VAL A 44 15.15 -5.82 -7.13
C VAL A 44 14.34 -5.67 -5.86
N GLU A 45 14.83 -4.83 -4.96
CA GLU A 45 14.18 -4.53 -3.69
C GLU A 45 13.73 -3.06 -3.65
N LEU A 46 12.49 -2.86 -3.20
CA LEU A 46 11.89 -1.55 -2.97
C LEU A 46 11.62 -1.38 -1.48
N LYS A 47 11.96 -0.19 -0.96
CA LYS A 47 11.66 0.21 0.41
C LYS A 47 10.76 1.44 0.36
N PHE A 48 9.62 1.35 1.02
CA PHE A 48 8.66 2.43 1.11
C PHE A 48 8.52 2.90 2.56
N HIS A 49 8.28 4.20 2.72
CA HIS A 49 7.75 4.76 3.95
C HIS A 49 6.31 5.16 3.67
N CYS A 50 5.37 4.55 4.38
CA CYS A 50 3.95 4.70 4.09
C CYS A 50 3.21 5.19 5.33
N ALA A 51 2.40 6.24 5.16
CA ALA A 51 1.38 6.65 6.11
C ALA A 51 0.01 6.26 5.56
N MET A 52 -0.74 5.46 6.31
CA MET A 52 -2.05 4.95 5.86
C MET A 52 -2.97 4.65 7.05
N PRO A 53 -4.28 4.53 6.81
CA PRO A 53 -5.22 4.12 7.85
C PRO A 53 -5.03 2.66 8.25
N ILE A 54 -5.31 2.35 9.51
CA ILE A 54 -5.20 0.97 10.06
C ILE A 54 -5.96 -0.04 9.21
N PHE A 55 -7.16 0.30 8.71
CA PHE A 55 -7.93 -0.65 7.89
C PHE A 55 -7.27 -0.99 6.54
N VAL A 56 -6.45 -0.08 5.98
CA VAL A 56 -5.63 -0.32 4.78
C VAL A 56 -4.39 -1.13 5.15
N ALA A 57 -3.71 -0.78 6.25
CA ALA A 57 -2.55 -1.52 6.76
C ALA A 57 -2.86 -3.00 7.01
N ARG A 58 -4.06 -3.30 7.53
CA ARG A 58 -4.54 -4.68 7.74
C ARG A 58 -4.72 -5.48 6.44
N GLN A 59 -4.97 -4.82 5.31
CA GLN A 59 -4.97 -5.48 4.00
C GLN A 59 -3.53 -5.68 3.52
N TRP A 60 -2.68 -4.66 3.68
CA TRP A 60 -1.30 -4.67 3.22
C TRP A 60 -0.45 -5.76 3.89
N ILE A 61 -0.59 -5.95 5.21
CA ILE A 61 0.19 -6.94 5.96
C ILE A 61 -0.10 -8.40 5.55
N ARG A 62 -1.13 -8.64 4.73
CA ARG A 62 -1.44 -9.96 4.17
C ARG A 62 -0.44 -10.42 3.10
N HIS A 63 0.36 -9.50 2.56
CA HIS A 63 1.44 -9.80 1.62
C HIS A 63 2.68 -10.34 2.34
N ARG A 64 2.63 -11.63 2.69
CA ARG A 64 3.63 -12.32 3.54
C ARG A 64 5.05 -12.42 2.97
N SER A 65 5.26 -12.11 1.69
CA SER A 65 6.59 -12.11 1.07
C SER A 65 7.37 -10.82 1.30
N ALA A 66 6.75 -9.81 1.93
CA ALA A 66 7.39 -8.53 2.22
C ALA A 66 7.82 -8.45 3.70
N SER A 67 8.87 -7.68 3.96
CA SER A 67 9.26 -7.27 5.31
C SER A 67 8.56 -5.96 5.67
N ALA A 68 7.93 -5.91 6.84
CA ALA A 68 7.21 -4.73 7.32
C ALA A 68 7.61 -4.40 8.77
N ASN A 69 7.67 -3.10 9.06
CA ASN A 69 7.72 -2.55 10.42
C ASN A 69 6.64 -1.48 10.54
N GLU A 70 5.98 -1.40 11.70
CA GLU A 70 4.86 -0.49 11.95
C GLU A 70 5.11 0.33 13.21
N TYR A 71 4.56 1.55 13.22
CA TYR A 71 4.54 2.38 14.42
C TYR A 71 3.72 1.72 15.53
N SER A 72 4.31 1.56 16.71
CA SER A 72 3.67 0.85 17.82
C SER A 72 3.04 1.82 18.81
N GLY A 73 1.71 1.81 18.88
CA GLY A 73 0.95 2.54 19.91
C GLY A 73 1.15 2.03 21.34
N ARG A 74 1.89 0.92 21.53
CA ARG A 74 2.24 0.41 22.88
C ARG A 74 3.43 1.14 23.50
N TYR A 75 4.26 1.79 22.68
CA TYR A 75 5.51 2.42 23.11
C TYR A 75 5.52 3.93 22.83
N SER A 76 4.53 4.43 22.12
CA SER A 76 4.51 5.81 21.64
C SER A 76 3.09 6.31 21.48
N LEU A 77 2.92 7.64 21.62
CA LEU A 77 1.61 8.27 21.49
C LEU A 77 1.14 8.25 20.05
N ILE A 78 -0.06 7.71 19.81
CA ILE A 78 -0.62 7.66 18.47
C ILE A 78 -1.05 9.07 18.05
N PRO A 79 -0.60 9.57 16.89
CA PRO A 79 -1.11 10.83 16.38
C PRO A 79 -2.60 10.69 16.07
N LEU A 80 -3.41 11.66 16.52
CA LEU A 80 -4.87 11.70 16.32
C LEU A 80 -5.23 12.11 14.89
N LEU A 81 -4.63 11.43 13.91
CA LEU A 81 -4.85 11.63 12.48
C LEU A 81 -5.78 10.55 11.96
N PHE A 82 -6.91 10.97 11.40
CA PHE A 82 -7.94 10.08 10.88
C PHE A 82 -8.10 10.29 9.38
N TYR A 83 -8.32 9.19 8.66
CA TYR A 83 -8.65 9.27 7.25
C TYR A 83 -10.07 9.74 7.03
N GLU A 84 -10.22 10.65 6.08
CA GLU A 84 -11.48 11.11 5.55
C GLU A 84 -11.55 10.83 4.05
N PRO A 85 -12.60 10.14 3.57
CA PRO A 85 -12.78 9.94 2.14
C PRO A 85 -13.16 11.25 1.47
N GLU A 86 -12.49 11.58 0.36
CA GLU A 86 -12.94 12.64 -0.54
C GLU A 86 -14.37 12.38 -1.04
N PRO A 87 -15.17 13.41 -1.32
CA PRO A 87 -16.55 13.24 -1.80
C PRO A 87 -16.66 12.32 -3.02
N ALA A 88 -15.69 12.37 -3.93
CA ALA A 88 -15.65 11.52 -5.13
C ALA A 88 -15.42 10.03 -4.83
N ALA A 89 -14.77 9.72 -3.70
CA ALA A 89 -14.46 8.36 -3.26
C ALA A 89 -15.58 7.74 -2.39
N PHE A 90 -16.56 8.55 -1.97
CA PHE A 90 -17.70 8.13 -1.17
C PHE A 90 -18.86 7.66 -2.07
N GLN A 91 -18.95 6.36 -2.27
CA GLN A 91 -19.83 5.70 -3.23
C GLN A 91 -20.52 4.51 -2.60
N ALA A 92 -21.61 4.06 -3.22
CA ALA A 92 -22.29 2.84 -2.83
C ALA A 92 -21.43 1.58 -3.08
N GLN A 93 -21.79 0.50 -2.41
CA GLN A 93 -21.22 -0.82 -2.66
C GLN A 93 -21.47 -1.24 -4.12
N ALA A 94 -20.44 -1.74 -4.81
CA ALA A 94 -20.63 -2.27 -6.16
C ALA A 94 -21.45 -3.57 -6.13
N ALA A 95 -22.39 -3.72 -7.08
CA ALA A 95 -23.24 -4.90 -7.20
C ALA A 95 -22.45 -6.17 -7.60
N SER A 96 -21.42 -6.03 -8.43
CA SER A 96 -20.63 -7.15 -8.96
C SER A 96 -19.35 -7.45 -8.17
N ASN A 97 -18.85 -6.48 -7.39
CA ASN A 97 -17.61 -6.63 -6.63
C ASN A 97 -17.85 -6.28 -5.17
N ARG A 98 -17.89 -7.31 -4.30
CA ARG A 98 -18.08 -7.16 -2.85
C ARG A 98 -16.96 -6.40 -2.12
N GLN A 99 -15.82 -6.22 -2.77
CA GLN A 99 -14.69 -5.44 -2.24
C GLN A 99 -14.56 -4.06 -2.91
N GLY A 100 -15.45 -3.76 -3.87
CA GLY A 100 -15.41 -2.54 -4.66
C GLY A 100 -16.54 -1.59 -4.34
N ARG A 101 -16.35 -0.34 -4.73
CA ARG A 101 -17.38 0.69 -4.78
C ARG A 101 -17.86 0.88 -6.22
N GLY A 102 -19.08 1.36 -6.39
CA GLY A 102 -19.67 1.60 -7.71
C GLY A 102 -20.79 2.62 -7.69
N GLY A 103 -21.19 3.07 -8.88
CA GLY A 103 -22.20 4.11 -9.05
C GLY A 103 -21.66 5.54 -8.89
N ALA A 104 -22.58 6.50 -8.86
CA ALA A 104 -22.25 7.91 -8.66
C ALA A 104 -21.87 8.18 -7.19
N PRO A 105 -21.01 9.18 -6.92
CA PRO A 105 -20.72 9.64 -5.56
C PRO A 105 -21.97 10.06 -4.80
N LEU A 106 -22.10 9.62 -3.55
CA LEU A 106 -23.24 9.92 -2.67
C LEU A 106 -23.03 11.28 -1.98
N ARG A 107 -23.00 12.36 -2.78
CA ARG A 107 -22.64 13.71 -2.31
C ARG A 107 -23.57 14.23 -1.20
N GLU A 108 -24.86 13.96 -1.31
CA GLU A 108 -25.87 14.40 -0.33
C GLU A 108 -25.65 13.76 1.05
N LEU A 109 -25.14 12.52 1.09
CA LEU A 109 -24.87 11.81 2.35
C LEU A 109 -23.45 12.03 2.87
N HIS A 110 -22.53 12.52 2.04
CA HIS A 110 -21.12 12.64 2.39
C HIS A 110 -20.91 13.58 3.57
N ALA A 111 -21.51 14.77 3.54
CA ALA A 111 -21.39 15.76 4.61
C ALA A 111 -21.91 15.20 5.95
N ASP A 112 -23.09 14.57 5.95
CA ASP A 112 -23.66 13.96 7.14
C ASP A 112 -22.81 12.79 7.67
N ALA A 113 -22.26 11.97 6.77
CA ALA A 113 -21.39 10.85 7.14
C ALA A 113 -20.07 11.34 7.76
N VAL A 114 -19.47 12.39 7.19
CA VAL A 114 -18.27 13.04 7.72
C VAL A 114 -18.55 13.63 9.10
N ALA A 115 -19.63 14.40 9.27
CA ALA A 115 -19.98 14.99 10.56
C ALA A 115 -20.19 13.94 11.66
N ARG A 116 -20.82 12.81 11.33
CA ARG A 116 -20.98 11.67 12.25
C ARG A 116 -19.65 11.02 12.59
N ALA A 117 -18.76 10.84 11.61
CA ALA A 117 -17.44 10.29 11.83
C ALA A 117 -16.59 11.21 12.71
N GLU A 118 -16.61 12.53 12.47
CA GLU A 118 -15.94 13.54 13.28
C GLU A 118 -16.40 13.52 14.74
N ALA A 119 -17.70 13.38 15.00
CA ALA A 119 -18.22 13.27 16.35
C ALA A 119 -17.61 12.08 17.10
N VAL A 120 -17.51 10.92 16.45
CA VAL A 120 -16.89 9.71 17.03
C VAL A 120 -15.37 9.89 17.21
N ARG A 121 -14.69 10.46 16.21
CA ARG A 121 -13.24 10.71 16.25
C ARG A 121 -12.87 11.63 17.42
N ARG A 122 -13.63 12.71 17.63
CA ARG A 122 -13.45 13.65 18.75
C ARG A 122 -13.61 12.96 20.09
N LEU A 123 -14.69 12.19 20.27
CA LEU A 123 -14.90 11.44 21.52
C LEU A 123 -13.75 10.46 21.77
N ALA A 124 -13.32 9.71 20.76
CA ALA A 124 -12.21 8.76 20.89
C ALA A 124 -10.88 9.45 21.23
N ALA A 125 -10.61 10.60 20.61
CA ALA A 125 -9.44 11.43 20.88
C ALA A 125 -9.43 11.95 22.33
N GLU A 126 -10.53 12.57 22.77
CA GLU A 126 -10.67 13.09 24.14
C GLU A 126 -10.48 11.99 25.19
N GLN A 127 -11.06 10.80 24.97
CA GLN A 127 -10.88 9.66 25.88
C GLN A 127 -9.44 9.13 25.88
N TYR A 128 -8.80 9.07 24.70
CA TYR A 128 -7.40 8.66 24.61
C TYR A 128 -6.47 9.62 25.35
N GLU A 129 -6.62 10.92 25.12
CA GLU A 129 -5.84 11.96 25.80
C GLU A 129 -6.08 11.96 27.31
N TRP A 130 -7.33 11.78 27.73
CA TRP A 130 -7.66 11.69 29.16
C TRP A 130 -6.98 10.48 29.82
N LEU A 131 -7.07 9.29 29.22
CA LEU A 131 -6.43 8.09 29.77
C LEU A 131 -4.91 8.23 29.84
N VAL A 132 -4.27 8.67 28.76
CA VAL A 132 -2.81 8.87 28.69
C VAL A 132 -2.34 9.95 29.67
N GLY A 133 -3.14 11.00 29.88
CA GLY A 133 -2.80 12.07 30.82
C GLY A 133 -2.92 11.68 32.30
N HIS A 134 -3.49 10.52 32.60
CA HIS A 134 -3.67 9.99 33.96
C HIS A 134 -2.94 8.65 34.21
N ASP A 135 -2.13 8.19 33.24
CA ASP A 135 -1.14 7.12 33.41
C ASP A 135 0.16 7.67 34.05
#